data_AF-A0A820WUT1-F1
#
_entry.id   AF-A0A820WUT1-F1
#
_cell.length_a   1.000
_cell.length_b   1.000
_cell.length_c   1.000
_cell.angle_alpha   90.00
_cell.angle_beta   90.00
_cell.angle_gamma   90.00
#
_symmetry.space_group_name_H-M   'P 1'
#
loop_
_entity.id
_entity.type
_entity.pdbx_description
1 polymer ?
#
loop_
_entity_poly.entity_id
_entity_poly.type
_entity_poly.pdbx_seq_one_letter_code
_entity_poly.pdbx_strand_id
1 'polypeptide(L)'
;MSFSQIEWDCSRCGSTVTDRRKYCTDCHSKLTWTCNGSGKSGLYTNYYRHCDRCSYCTPQLEEEKQQQFQALNDKQRPWSEWRRTGASCIQHTGYDVEQVQELYSMCEQPLINYCSHRSEQLTNSTTTSYLSPMNLLVVTLWHLKHYHTERYIASELNLCQPAVNYFLSAVVDILHSCVYPELISLPADMTNRRTPHGHEQNHKLIVDSTFIAIPEPYDSEQRKASYHAKSSTNYALKVQVACDFHHRIVHVSECYHGSVHDITILRESGLLEHVNDSVQIIADKAYVGEEYVANPRNKPHGRELRNEDKNFNRDINSARAAIENINQRLKTYAILGGIYRGAIDDFHKATKIVQVVSALCNLNLNKHPIRR
;
A
#
# COMPACT_ATOMS: atom_id res chain seq x y z
N MET A 1 13.63 -37.71 -0.16
CA MET A 1 14.47 -38.79 -0.71
C MET A 1 15.37 -38.18 -1.77
N SER A 2 16.68 -38.40 -1.67
CA SER A 2 17.72 -37.80 -2.52
C SER A 2 17.57 -38.30 -3.95
N PHE A 3 17.20 -37.44 -4.90
CA PHE A 3 17.09 -37.77 -6.32
C PHE A 3 18.45 -37.69 -7.05
N SER A 4 19.47 -38.33 -6.49
CA SER A 4 20.71 -38.58 -7.22
C SER A 4 20.60 -39.96 -7.90
N GLN A 5 20.33 -39.99 -9.21
CA GLN A 5 20.40 -41.21 -10.04
C GLN A 5 21.84 -41.76 -10.22
N ILE A 6 22.79 -41.30 -9.40
CA ILE A 6 24.21 -41.65 -9.45
C ILE A 6 24.63 -42.15 -8.06
N GLU A 7 25.15 -43.38 -8.01
CA GLU A 7 25.78 -43.98 -6.84
C GLU A 7 27.29 -43.81 -6.93
N TRP A 8 27.94 -43.51 -5.80
CA TRP A 8 29.39 -43.40 -5.71
C TRP A 8 29.95 -44.49 -4.82
N ASP A 9 30.90 -45.25 -5.34
CA ASP A 9 31.47 -46.37 -4.63
C ASP A 9 33.00 -46.29 -4.61
N CYS A 10 33.58 -46.80 -3.54
CA CYS A 10 35.00 -47.01 -3.45
C CYS A 10 35.36 -48.42 -3.94
N SER A 11 36.08 -48.51 -5.06
CA SER A 11 36.56 -49.79 -5.59
C SER A 11 37.57 -50.52 -4.69
N ARG A 12 38.14 -49.85 -3.69
CA ARG A 12 39.15 -50.41 -2.79
C ARG A 12 38.58 -50.93 -1.48
N CYS A 13 37.61 -50.24 -0.88
CA CYS A 13 37.04 -50.64 0.42
C CYS A 13 35.53 -50.91 0.38
N GLY A 14 34.90 -50.76 -0.79
CA GLY A 14 33.47 -51.07 -0.99
C GLY A 14 32.52 -50.09 -0.31
N SER A 15 33.01 -48.97 0.24
CA SER A 15 32.14 -47.96 0.84
C SER A 15 31.35 -47.20 -0.22
N THR A 16 30.02 -47.18 -0.05
CA THR A 16 29.09 -46.36 -0.82
C THR A 16 28.98 -44.98 -0.18
N VAL A 17 29.11 -43.94 -0.98
CA VAL A 17 29.14 -42.54 -0.54
C VAL A 17 27.95 -41.82 -1.18
N THR A 18 27.13 -41.15 -0.38
CA THR A 18 25.99 -40.37 -0.88
C THR A 18 26.40 -39.02 -1.46
N ASP A 19 27.57 -38.51 -1.08
CA ASP A 19 28.11 -37.22 -1.52
C ASP A 19 29.16 -37.35 -2.63
N ARG A 20 29.08 -36.48 -3.63
CA ARG A 20 30.06 -36.37 -4.72
C ARG A 20 31.42 -35.91 -4.22
N ARG A 21 32.43 -36.81 -4.18
CA ARG A 21 33.82 -36.49 -3.83
C ARG A 21 34.81 -37.22 -4.76
N LYS A 22 36.04 -36.72 -4.87
CA LYS A 22 37.06 -37.30 -5.76
C LYS A 22 37.73 -38.55 -5.17
N TYR A 23 37.83 -38.62 -3.84
CA TYR A 23 38.54 -39.66 -3.10
C TYR A 23 37.69 -40.19 -1.95
N CYS A 24 37.80 -41.49 -1.67
CA CYS A 24 37.21 -42.15 -0.51
C CYS A 24 37.80 -41.58 0.79
N THR A 25 36.95 -41.31 1.79
CA THR A 25 37.37 -40.79 3.10
C THR A 25 38.23 -41.78 3.87
N ASP A 26 38.00 -43.08 3.68
CA ASP A 26 38.59 -44.10 4.56
C ASP A 26 39.92 -44.62 4.01
N CYS A 27 40.04 -44.73 2.69
CA CYS A 27 41.22 -45.33 2.04
C CYS A 27 41.87 -44.46 0.96
N HIS A 28 41.36 -43.23 0.75
CA HIS A 28 41.89 -42.21 -0.15
C HIS A 28 42.02 -42.64 -1.64
N SER A 29 41.44 -43.78 -2.03
CA SER A 29 41.38 -44.19 -3.43
C SER A 29 40.36 -43.36 -4.20
N LYS A 30 40.54 -43.23 -5.52
CA LYS A 30 39.56 -42.56 -6.39
C LYS A 30 38.21 -43.29 -6.34
N LEU A 31 37.12 -42.53 -6.30
CA LEU A 31 35.76 -43.10 -6.36
C LEU A 31 35.37 -43.45 -7.79
N THR A 32 34.51 -44.45 -7.91
CA THR A 32 33.75 -44.79 -9.11
C THR A 32 32.33 -44.28 -8.98
N TRP A 33 31.70 -43.99 -10.12
CA TRP A 33 30.28 -43.65 -10.20
C TRP A 33 29.54 -44.73 -10.97
N THR A 34 28.26 -44.93 -10.64
CA THR A 34 27.31 -45.77 -11.36
C THR A 34 26.04 -44.97 -11.61
N CYS A 35 25.58 -44.92 -12.86
CA CYS A 35 24.33 -44.26 -13.23
C CYS A 35 23.19 -45.26 -13.26
N ASN A 36 22.23 -45.09 -12.37
CA ASN A 36 21.08 -46.00 -12.23
C ASN A 36 20.12 -45.92 -13.43
N GLY A 37 20.08 -44.77 -14.13
CA GLY A 37 19.24 -44.60 -15.32
C GLY A 37 19.81 -45.23 -16.60
N SER A 38 21.15 -45.23 -16.77
CA SER A 38 21.80 -45.72 -17.99
C SER A 38 22.58 -47.03 -17.80
N GLY A 39 22.74 -47.50 -16.56
CA GLY A 39 23.56 -48.67 -16.20
C GLY A 39 25.06 -48.48 -16.42
N LYS A 40 25.52 -47.29 -16.83
CA LYS A 40 26.94 -47.02 -17.08
C LYS A 40 27.67 -46.72 -15.78
N SER A 41 28.93 -47.11 -15.71
CA SER A 41 29.81 -46.79 -14.59
C SER A 41 31.19 -46.34 -15.06
N GLY A 42 31.95 -45.70 -14.18
CA GLY A 42 33.30 -45.26 -14.50
C GLY A 42 34.02 -44.60 -13.33
N LEU A 43 35.28 -44.24 -13.56
CA LEU A 43 36.04 -43.44 -12.59
C LEU A 43 35.49 -42.02 -12.50
N TYR A 44 35.62 -41.39 -11.33
CA TYR A 44 35.27 -39.98 -11.09
C TYR A 44 35.73 -39.03 -12.22
N THR A 45 36.92 -39.25 -12.77
CA THR A 45 37.49 -38.39 -13.83
C THR A 45 36.69 -38.37 -15.12
N ASN A 46 35.90 -39.42 -15.38
CA ASN A 46 35.10 -39.56 -16.59
C ASN A 46 33.62 -39.24 -16.35
N TYR A 47 33.24 -38.88 -15.11
CA TYR A 47 31.86 -38.57 -14.72
C TYR A 47 31.28 -37.43 -15.55
N TYR A 48 31.97 -36.29 -15.64
CA TYR A 48 31.47 -35.13 -16.39
C TYR A 48 31.22 -35.44 -17.86
N ARG A 49 32.11 -36.21 -18.50
CA ARG A 49 31.93 -36.67 -19.88
C ARG A 49 30.70 -37.58 -20.04
N HIS A 50 30.35 -38.35 -19.01
CA HIS A 50 29.12 -39.15 -18.98
C HIS A 50 27.89 -38.26 -18.80
N CYS A 51 27.92 -37.32 -17.85
CA CYS A 51 26.84 -36.35 -17.65
C CYS A 51 26.53 -35.62 -18.94
N ASP A 52 27.51 -35.11 -19.67
CA ASP A 52 27.31 -34.35 -20.93
C ASP A 52 26.63 -35.16 -22.05
N ARG A 53 26.58 -36.49 -21.94
CA ARG A 53 26.14 -37.39 -23.02
C ARG A 53 25.00 -38.34 -22.62
N CYS A 54 24.57 -38.28 -21.36
CA CYS A 54 23.60 -39.22 -20.82
C CYS A 54 22.23 -38.56 -20.71
N SER A 55 21.29 -39.00 -21.53
CA SER A 55 19.90 -38.52 -21.58
C SER A 55 19.14 -38.63 -20.26
N TYR A 56 19.64 -39.42 -19.31
CA TYR A 56 19.10 -39.57 -17.96
C TYR A 56 19.75 -38.62 -16.93
N CYS A 57 20.93 -38.07 -17.22
CA CYS A 57 21.72 -37.23 -16.30
C CYS A 57 21.79 -35.75 -16.71
N THR A 58 21.51 -35.42 -17.98
CA THR A 58 21.40 -34.08 -18.57
C THR A 58 20.10 -34.09 -19.36
N PRO A 59 18.98 -33.40 -19.02
CA PRO A 59 18.82 -32.01 -18.57
C PRO A 59 17.73 -31.79 -17.45
N GLN A 60 17.13 -32.88 -16.92
CA GLN A 60 16.17 -32.94 -15.78
C GLN A 60 16.46 -31.90 -14.68
N LEU A 61 17.68 -31.99 -14.16
CA LEU A 61 18.13 -31.24 -12.99
C LEU A 61 18.48 -29.77 -13.29
N GLU A 62 18.75 -29.40 -14.54
CA GLU A 62 19.03 -28.01 -14.90
C GLU A 62 17.73 -27.23 -15.10
N GLU A 63 16.73 -27.84 -15.75
CA GLU A 63 15.39 -27.26 -15.88
C GLU A 63 14.72 -27.14 -14.50
N GLU A 64 14.80 -28.16 -13.64
CA GLU A 64 14.27 -28.08 -12.27
C GLU A 64 14.99 -27.03 -11.42
N LYS A 65 16.31 -26.90 -11.53
CA LYS A 65 17.08 -25.84 -10.85
C LYS A 65 16.74 -24.45 -11.39
N GLN A 66 16.57 -24.31 -12.70
CA GLN A 66 16.15 -23.05 -13.32
C GLN A 66 14.72 -22.70 -12.92
N GLN A 67 13.80 -23.66 -12.85
CA GLN A 67 12.43 -23.45 -12.38
C GLN A 67 12.39 -23.11 -10.88
N GLN A 68 13.18 -23.78 -10.04
CA GLN A 68 13.31 -23.44 -8.62
C GLN A 68 13.96 -22.07 -8.41
N PHE A 69 15.01 -21.75 -9.16
CA PHE A 69 15.67 -20.45 -9.13
C PHE A 69 14.72 -19.35 -9.60
N GLN A 70 13.99 -19.56 -10.71
CA GLN A 70 12.98 -18.64 -11.22
C GLN A 70 11.86 -18.45 -10.22
N ALA A 71 11.35 -19.52 -9.59
CA ALA A 71 10.31 -19.43 -8.55
C ALA A 71 10.79 -18.69 -7.30
N LEU A 72 12.06 -18.88 -6.88
CA LEU A 72 12.67 -18.11 -5.79
C LEU A 72 12.83 -16.63 -6.16
N ASN A 73 13.18 -16.33 -7.41
CA ASN A 73 13.37 -14.98 -7.91
C ASN A 73 12.03 -14.25 -8.10
N ASP A 74 11.00 -14.94 -8.58
CA ASP A 74 9.63 -14.44 -8.72
C ASP A 74 9.02 -14.12 -7.34
N LYS A 75 9.32 -14.92 -6.31
CA LYS A 75 8.93 -14.63 -4.92
C LYS A 75 9.61 -13.37 -4.35
N GLN A 76 10.76 -12.98 -4.88
CA GLN A 76 11.53 -11.81 -4.44
C GLN A 76 11.18 -10.55 -5.24
N ARG A 77 10.60 -10.69 -6.44
CA ARG A 77 10.12 -9.59 -7.28
C ARG A 77 8.70 -9.15 -6.90
N PRO A 78 8.37 -7.85 -7.00
CA PRO A 78 9.21 -6.81 -7.59
C PRO A 78 10.15 -6.09 -6.60
N TRP A 79 10.01 -6.28 -5.28
CA TRP A 79 10.76 -5.51 -4.29
C TRP A 79 12.29 -5.62 -4.43
N SER A 80 12.82 -6.80 -4.74
CA SER A 80 14.25 -7.01 -4.94
C SER A 80 14.85 -6.14 -6.06
N GLU A 81 14.02 -5.71 -7.01
CA GLU A 81 14.40 -4.84 -8.12
C GLU A 81 14.14 -3.38 -7.81
N TRP A 82 12.96 -3.06 -7.29
CA TRP A 82 12.57 -1.68 -7.00
C TRP A 82 13.42 -1.03 -5.90
N ARG A 83 13.93 -1.81 -4.95
CA ARG A 83 14.79 -1.29 -3.88
C ARG A 83 16.24 -1.00 -4.32
N ARG A 84 16.64 -1.38 -5.54
CA ARG A 84 18.05 -1.25 -6.00
C ARG A 84 18.53 0.20 -6.01
N THR A 85 17.63 1.15 -6.29
CA THR A 85 17.92 2.58 -6.24
C THR A 85 16.76 3.31 -5.56
N GLY A 86 17.06 4.35 -4.78
CA GLY A 86 16.03 5.17 -4.16
C GLY A 86 15.05 5.77 -5.17
N ALA A 87 15.55 6.18 -6.34
CA ALA A 87 14.74 6.70 -7.44
C ALA A 87 13.75 5.66 -8.00
N SER A 88 14.18 4.39 -8.16
CA SER A 88 13.29 3.31 -8.62
C SER A 88 12.18 3.03 -7.60
N CYS A 89 12.53 2.96 -6.32
CA CYS A 89 11.56 2.75 -5.25
C CYS A 89 10.50 3.86 -5.22
N ILE A 90 10.92 5.12 -5.29
CA ILE A 90 10.03 6.29 -5.32
C ILE A 90 9.17 6.27 -6.59
N GLN A 91 9.74 5.94 -7.74
CA GLN A 91 8.99 5.88 -8.99
C GLN A 91 7.84 4.87 -8.91
N HIS A 92 8.06 3.69 -8.36
CA HIS A 92 7.02 2.66 -8.28
C HIS A 92 6.05 2.88 -7.12
N THR A 93 6.55 3.14 -5.92
CA THR A 93 5.71 3.16 -4.71
C THR A 93 5.26 4.58 -4.32
N GLY A 94 6.00 5.61 -4.74
CA GLY A 94 5.88 6.96 -4.23
C GLY A 94 6.72 7.24 -2.97
N TYR A 95 7.48 6.24 -2.50
CA TYR A 95 8.23 6.26 -1.24
C TYR A 95 9.67 5.82 -1.42
N ASP A 96 10.56 6.31 -0.55
CA ASP A 96 11.92 5.79 -0.46
C ASP A 96 11.97 4.43 0.26
N VAL A 97 13.14 3.79 0.23
CA VAL A 97 13.32 2.44 0.77
C VAL A 97 13.06 2.40 2.28
N GLU A 98 13.46 3.45 3.01
CA GLU A 98 13.28 3.52 4.46
C GLU A 98 11.80 3.65 4.82
N GLN A 99 11.04 4.48 4.11
CA GLN A 99 9.60 4.63 4.29
C GLN A 99 8.85 3.32 4.00
N VAL A 100 9.25 2.58 2.97
CA VAL A 100 8.63 1.27 2.67
C VAL A 100 8.96 0.25 3.77
N GLN A 101 10.17 0.27 4.31
CA GLN A 101 10.56 -0.60 5.43
C GLN A 101 9.83 -0.25 6.73
N GLU A 102 9.68 1.05 7.01
CA GLU A 102 8.89 1.56 8.13
C GLU A 102 7.43 1.08 8.01
N LEU A 103 6.78 1.30 6.86
CA LEU A 103 5.43 0.79 6.59
C LEU A 103 5.34 -0.72 6.74
N TYR A 104 6.33 -1.46 6.23
CA TYR A 104 6.35 -2.91 6.37
C TYR A 104 6.43 -3.33 7.83
N SER A 105 7.23 -2.67 8.67
CA SER A 105 7.32 -3.00 10.09
C SER A 105 5.99 -2.83 10.84
N MET A 106 5.15 -1.87 10.44
CA MET A 106 3.80 -1.65 11.01
C MET A 106 2.82 -2.77 10.65
N CYS A 107 3.01 -3.45 9.51
CA CYS A 107 2.07 -4.42 8.96
C CYS A 107 2.65 -5.83 8.73
N GLU A 108 3.88 -6.10 9.18
CA GLU A 108 4.61 -7.33 8.88
C GLU A 108 3.87 -8.57 9.35
N GLN A 109 3.44 -8.61 10.61
CA GLN A 109 2.77 -9.79 11.18
C GLN A 109 1.42 -10.09 10.50
N PRO A 110 0.51 -9.11 10.30
CA PRO A 110 -0.70 -9.32 9.51
C PRO A 110 -0.43 -9.84 8.08
N LEU A 111 0.59 -9.32 7.39
CA LEU A 111 0.93 -9.77 6.04
C LEU A 111 1.48 -11.21 6.03
N ILE A 112 2.33 -11.58 7.01
CA ILE A 112 2.81 -12.95 7.18
C ILE A 112 1.63 -13.90 7.45
N ASN A 113 0.72 -13.51 8.35
CA ASN A 113 -0.46 -14.31 8.68
C ASN A 113 -1.37 -14.53 7.46
N TYR A 114 -1.56 -13.50 6.63
CA TYR A 114 -2.28 -13.59 5.37
C TYR A 114 -1.62 -14.59 4.41
N CYS A 115 -0.29 -14.52 4.23
CA CYS A 115 0.46 -15.46 3.40
C CYS A 115 0.34 -16.91 3.90
N SER A 116 0.44 -17.12 5.23
CA SER A 116 0.32 -18.45 5.84
C SER A 116 -1.06 -19.05 5.64
N HIS A 117 -2.13 -18.30 5.97
CA HIS A 117 -3.51 -18.74 5.76
C HIS A 117 -3.79 -19.08 4.29
N ARG A 118 -3.28 -18.25 3.37
CA ARG A 118 -3.51 -18.49 1.95
C ARG A 118 -2.79 -19.74 1.45
N SER A 119 -1.61 -20.02 1.98
CA SER A 119 -0.84 -21.23 1.67
C SER A 119 -1.57 -22.50 2.14
N GLU A 120 -2.19 -22.48 3.32
CA GLU A 120 -2.95 -23.61 3.87
C GLU A 120 -4.19 -23.95 3.02
N GLN A 121 -4.94 -22.93 2.59
CA GLN A 121 -6.15 -23.10 1.77
C GLN A 121 -5.90 -23.69 0.37
N LEU A 122 -4.65 -23.62 -0.12
CA LEU A 122 -4.28 -23.96 -1.50
C LEU A 122 -3.43 -25.23 -1.62
N THR A 123 -3.32 -26.00 -0.54
CA THR A 123 -2.62 -27.31 -0.46
C THR A 123 -3.08 -28.36 -1.49
N ASN A 124 -4.12 -28.08 -2.28
CA ASN A 124 -4.62 -28.92 -3.38
C ASN A 124 -4.22 -28.45 -4.80
N SER A 125 -3.42 -27.39 -4.97
CA SER A 125 -3.02 -26.87 -6.29
C SER A 125 -1.52 -26.55 -6.38
N THR A 126 -0.80 -27.34 -7.17
CA THR A 126 0.68 -27.40 -7.24
C THR A 126 1.35 -26.24 -8.00
N THR A 127 0.62 -25.21 -8.44
CA THR A 127 1.16 -24.18 -9.36
C THR A 127 0.78 -22.74 -9.00
N THR A 128 0.68 -22.39 -7.71
CA THR A 128 0.42 -20.99 -7.32
C THR A 128 1.71 -20.29 -6.87
N SER A 129 2.19 -19.35 -7.70
CA SER A 129 3.23 -18.37 -7.33
C SER A 129 2.66 -17.42 -6.28
N TYR A 130 3.26 -17.40 -5.08
CA TYR A 130 2.88 -16.46 -4.02
C TYR A 130 3.87 -15.32 -3.94
N LEU A 131 3.36 -14.09 -3.88
CA LEU A 131 4.18 -12.94 -3.51
C LEU A 131 4.59 -13.05 -2.04
N SER A 132 5.81 -12.64 -1.73
CA SER A 132 6.23 -12.44 -0.34
C SER A 132 5.40 -11.34 0.35
N PRO A 133 5.32 -11.31 1.70
CA PRO A 133 4.66 -10.24 2.45
C PRO A 133 5.07 -8.83 1.98
N MET A 134 6.37 -8.61 1.78
CA MET A 134 6.89 -7.34 1.27
C MET A 134 6.40 -7.03 -0.15
N ASN A 135 6.33 -8.03 -1.03
CA ASN A 135 5.82 -7.84 -2.38
C ASN A 135 4.32 -7.52 -2.42
N LEU A 136 3.53 -8.11 -1.52
CA LEU A 136 2.13 -7.73 -1.34
C LEU A 136 1.99 -6.26 -0.98
N LEU A 137 2.81 -5.76 -0.05
CA LEU A 137 2.82 -4.36 0.33
C LEU A 137 3.19 -3.46 -0.87
N VAL A 138 4.36 -3.69 -1.49
CA VAL A 138 4.84 -2.75 -2.52
C VAL A 138 3.99 -2.76 -3.79
N VAL A 139 3.41 -3.90 -4.16
CA VAL A 139 2.47 -3.96 -5.29
C VAL A 139 1.17 -3.21 -4.96
N THR A 140 0.72 -3.27 -3.70
CA THR A 140 -0.43 -2.48 -3.25
C THR A 140 -0.12 -0.98 -3.27
N LEU A 141 1.05 -0.56 -2.80
CA LEU A 141 1.50 0.84 -2.90
C LEU A 141 1.57 1.30 -4.37
N TRP A 142 2.11 0.46 -5.25
CA TRP A 142 2.16 0.72 -6.69
C TRP A 142 0.76 0.88 -7.29
N HIS A 143 -0.19 0.03 -6.90
CA HIS A 143 -1.60 0.15 -7.28
C HIS A 143 -2.24 1.44 -6.75
N LEU A 144 -2.07 1.79 -5.48
CA LEU A 144 -2.65 3.02 -4.92
C LEU A 144 -2.06 4.28 -5.58
N LYS A 145 -0.74 4.27 -5.85
CA LYS A 145 -0.03 5.42 -6.39
C LYS A 145 -0.36 5.69 -7.86
N HIS A 146 -0.30 4.65 -8.71
CA HIS A 146 -0.42 4.78 -10.16
C HIS A 146 -1.76 4.31 -10.71
N TYR A 147 -2.53 3.61 -9.88
CA TYR A 147 -3.84 3.07 -10.22
C TYR A 147 -3.83 2.27 -11.51
N HIS A 148 -2.85 1.38 -11.61
CA HIS A 148 -2.83 0.37 -12.66
C HIS A 148 -4.02 -0.58 -12.53
N THR A 149 -4.48 -1.10 -13.67
CA THR A 149 -5.55 -2.09 -13.68
C THR A 149 -5.06 -3.41 -13.11
N GLU A 150 -5.94 -4.15 -12.44
CA GLU A 150 -5.59 -5.46 -11.87
C GLU A 150 -5.09 -6.44 -12.94
N ARG A 151 -5.63 -6.34 -14.18
CA ARG A 151 -5.16 -7.11 -15.34
C ARG A 151 -3.72 -6.77 -15.73
N TYR A 152 -3.36 -5.49 -15.69
CA TYR A 152 -2.00 -5.08 -15.98
C TYR A 152 -1.02 -5.58 -14.91
N ILE A 153 -1.36 -5.41 -13.63
CA ILE A 153 -0.55 -5.94 -12.51
C ILE A 153 -0.41 -7.46 -12.61
N ALA A 154 -1.51 -8.16 -12.94
CA ALA A 154 -1.51 -9.60 -13.14
C ALA A 154 -0.56 -10.03 -14.27
N SER A 155 -0.59 -9.32 -15.40
CA SER A 155 0.32 -9.57 -16.53
C SER A 155 1.78 -9.32 -16.15
N GLU A 156 2.07 -8.22 -15.44
CA GLU A 156 3.43 -7.84 -15.06
C GLU A 156 4.06 -8.84 -14.08
N LEU A 157 3.26 -9.40 -13.18
CA LEU A 157 3.71 -10.31 -12.13
C LEU A 157 3.46 -11.79 -12.42
N ASN A 158 2.99 -12.12 -13.63
CA ASN A 158 2.59 -13.47 -14.04
C ASN A 158 1.61 -14.14 -13.04
N LEU A 159 0.61 -13.36 -12.61
CA LEU A 159 -0.48 -13.79 -11.72
C LEU A 159 -1.80 -13.82 -12.48
N CYS A 160 -2.83 -14.43 -11.89
CA CYS A 160 -4.19 -14.27 -12.39
C CYS A 160 -4.85 -13.01 -11.81
N GLN A 161 -5.66 -12.32 -12.61
CA GLN A 161 -6.35 -11.10 -12.17
C GLN A 161 -7.19 -11.27 -10.89
N PRO A 162 -7.92 -12.39 -10.68
CA PRO A 162 -8.63 -12.60 -9.42
C PRO A 162 -7.70 -12.60 -8.21
N ALA A 163 -6.51 -13.23 -8.31
CA ALA A 163 -5.54 -13.21 -7.21
C ALA A 163 -5.10 -11.78 -6.87
N VAL A 164 -4.90 -10.95 -7.88
CA VAL A 164 -4.58 -9.52 -7.71
C VAL A 164 -5.69 -8.77 -6.98
N ASN A 165 -6.94 -8.89 -7.42
CA ASN A 165 -8.08 -8.26 -6.73
C ASN A 165 -8.18 -8.70 -5.26
N TYR A 166 -8.03 -10.01 -4.99
CA TYR A 166 -8.11 -10.54 -3.63
C TYR A 166 -7.02 -9.98 -2.73
N PHE A 167 -5.75 -10.04 -3.15
CA PHE A 167 -4.68 -9.55 -2.28
C PHE A 167 -4.68 -8.03 -2.16
N LEU A 168 -5.00 -7.28 -3.21
CA LEU A 168 -5.09 -5.81 -3.10
C LEU A 168 -6.14 -5.40 -2.08
N SER A 169 -7.30 -6.06 -2.10
CA SER A 169 -8.36 -5.81 -1.13
C SER A 169 -7.92 -6.18 0.29
N ALA A 170 -7.32 -7.37 0.47
CA ALA A 170 -6.84 -7.82 1.77
C ALA A 170 -5.71 -6.96 2.34
N VAL A 171 -4.77 -6.50 1.50
CA VAL A 171 -3.66 -5.63 1.94
C VAL A 171 -4.18 -4.24 2.27
N VAL A 172 -5.18 -3.71 1.56
CA VAL A 172 -5.85 -2.46 1.96
C VAL A 172 -6.51 -2.61 3.34
N ASP A 173 -7.18 -3.73 3.60
CA ASP A 173 -7.76 -4.01 4.92
C ASP A 173 -6.69 -4.11 6.02
N ILE A 174 -5.57 -4.77 5.73
CA ILE A 174 -4.42 -4.85 6.64
C ILE A 174 -3.88 -3.44 6.92
N LEU A 175 -3.56 -2.66 5.89
CA LEU A 175 -3.04 -1.30 6.04
C LEU A 175 -4.02 -0.41 6.81
N HIS A 176 -5.32 -0.56 6.57
CA HIS A 176 -6.34 0.16 7.33
C HIS A 176 -6.33 -0.23 8.82
N SER A 177 -6.15 -1.51 9.14
CA SER A 177 -6.16 -1.97 10.54
C SER A 177 -4.92 -1.59 11.35
N CYS A 178 -3.75 -1.42 10.72
CA CYS A 178 -2.48 -1.17 11.43
C CYS A 178 -1.84 0.18 11.10
N VAL A 179 -1.78 0.59 9.82
CA VAL A 179 -1.09 1.82 9.41
C VAL A 179 -1.96 3.06 9.60
N TYR A 180 -3.26 2.97 9.32
CA TYR A 180 -4.17 4.11 9.49
C TYR A 180 -4.23 4.65 10.93
N PRO A 181 -4.50 3.84 11.97
CA PRO A 181 -4.55 4.34 13.34
C PRO A 181 -3.19 4.82 13.88
N GLU A 182 -2.08 4.33 13.32
CA GLU A 182 -0.73 4.76 13.72
C GLU A 182 -0.36 6.12 13.13
N LEU A 183 -0.76 6.41 11.89
CA LEU A 183 -0.39 7.63 11.18
C LEU A 183 -1.46 8.73 11.20
N ILE A 184 -2.70 8.40 11.55
CA ILE A 184 -3.80 9.34 11.76
C ILE A 184 -4.21 9.27 13.22
N SER A 185 -3.77 10.26 14.01
CA SER A 185 -4.17 10.40 15.41
C SER A 185 -5.26 11.45 15.53
N LEU A 186 -6.36 11.08 16.18
CA LEU A 186 -7.48 11.98 16.40
C LEU A 186 -7.07 13.15 17.31
N PRO A 187 -7.71 14.33 17.17
CA PRO A 187 -7.39 15.50 17.98
C PRO A 187 -7.43 15.26 19.49
N ALA A 188 -8.38 14.44 19.97
CA ALA A 188 -8.52 14.08 21.37
C ALA A 188 -7.35 13.23 21.91
N ASP A 189 -6.70 12.44 21.04
CA ASP A 189 -5.60 11.55 21.38
C ASP A 189 -4.23 12.25 21.32
N MET A 190 -4.20 13.51 20.86
CA MET A 190 -2.99 14.30 20.81
C MET A 190 -2.57 14.73 22.22
N THR A 191 -1.83 13.87 22.92
CA THR A 191 -1.26 14.16 24.25
C THR A 191 -0.47 15.47 24.23
N ASN A 192 -1.01 16.53 24.82
CA ASN A 192 -0.29 17.73 25.27
C ASN A 192 0.68 18.37 24.25
N ARG A 193 0.24 18.63 23.03
CA ARG A 193 0.83 19.72 22.23
C ARG A 193 -0.27 20.69 21.85
N ARG A 194 -0.55 21.63 22.76
CA ARG A 194 -1.00 22.98 22.37
C ARG A 194 -0.03 23.44 21.31
N THR A 195 -0.35 23.29 20.03
CA THR A 195 0.41 23.91 18.95
C THR A 195 -0.15 25.30 18.80
N PRO A 196 0.46 26.32 19.43
CA PRO A 196 -0.12 27.66 19.46
C PRO A 196 -0.09 28.19 18.03
N HIS A 197 -1.26 28.49 17.46
CA HIS A 197 -1.36 29.26 16.22
C HIS A 197 -2.16 30.53 16.52
N GLY A 198 -1.40 31.60 16.82
CA GLY A 198 -1.92 32.91 17.22
C GLY A 198 -1.99 33.10 18.74
N HIS A 199 -2.68 34.16 19.16
CA HIS A 199 -2.90 34.51 20.57
C HIS A 199 -3.95 33.64 21.28
N GLU A 200 -4.66 32.76 20.56
CA GLU A 200 -5.73 31.92 21.09
C GLU A 200 -5.19 30.58 21.61
N GLN A 201 -5.78 30.10 22.72
CA GLN A 201 -5.29 28.92 23.45
C GLN A 201 -5.75 27.59 22.85
N ASN A 202 -6.60 27.62 21.83
CA ASN A 202 -7.24 26.43 21.26
C ASN A 202 -6.42 25.81 20.14
N HIS A 203 -6.41 24.47 20.06
CA HIS A 203 -5.93 23.74 18.90
C HIS A 203 -6.87 24.03 17.75
N LYS A 204 -6.34 24.42 16.60
CA LYS A 204 -7.17 24.73 15.44
C LYS A 204 -7.12 23.57 14.47
N LEU A 205 -8.28 23.11 14.03
CA LEU A 205 -8.43 22.10 12.99
C LEU A 205 -9.00 22.75 11.75
N ILE A 206 -8.49 22.36 10.60
CA ILE A 206 -8.94 22.87 9.32
C ILE A 206 -9.71 21.74 8.66
N VAL A 207 -10.93 22.01 8.20
CA VAL A 207 -11.81 21.00 7.63
C VAL A 207 -12.21 21.42 6.22
N ASP A 208 -12.06 20.49 5.29
CA ASP A 208 -12.52 20.65 3.91
C ASP A 208 -12.98 19.31 3.35
N SER A 209 -13.89 19.37 2.38
CA SER A 209 -14.33 18.18 1.66
C SER A 209 -13.57 18.04 0.34
N THR A 210 -13.20 16.82 0.01
CA THR A 210 -12.72 16.46 -1.32
C THR A 210 -13.62 15.39 -1.92
N PHE A 211 -13.47 15.12 -3.20
CA PHE A 211 -14.34 14.20 -3.93
C PHE A 211 -13.55 13.31 -4.87
N ILE A 212 -13.94 12.06 -5.03
CA ILE A 212 -13.34 11.08 -5.95
C ILE A 212 -14.33 10.87 -7.08
N ALA A 213 -13.90 11.12 -8.32
CA ALA A 213 -14.76 10.92 -9.48
C ALA A 213 -15.14 9.44 -9.60
N ILE A 214 -16.41 9.14 -9.90
CA ILE A 214 -16.89 7.79 -10.19
C ILE A 214 -17.48 7.73 -11.60
N PRO A 215 -17.58 6.55 -12.24
CA PRO A 215 -18.34 6.41 -13.47
C PRO A 215 -19.80 6.79 -13.23
N GLU A 216 -20.50 7.13 -14.31
CA GLU A 216 -21.94 7.36 -14.26
C GLU A 216 -22.67 6.12 -13.72
N PRO A 217 -23.42 6.23 -12.61
CA PRO A 217 -24.24 5.14 -12.11
C PRO A 217 -25.31 4.74 -13.12
N TYR A 218 -25.61 3.44 -13.21
CA TYR A 218 -26.67 2.95 -14.10
C TYR A 218 -28.06 3.38 -13.62
N ASP A 219 -28.30 3.31 -12.31
CA ASP A 219 -29.58 3.62 -11.70
C ASP A 219 -29.84 5.14 -11.60
N SER A 220 -31.10 5.55 -11.78
CA SER A 220 -31.47 6.97 -11.76
C SER A 220 -31.38 7.60 -10.38
N GLU A 221 -31.69 6.86 -9.32
CA GLU A 221 -31.61 7.37 -7.95
C GLU A 221 -30.15 7.47 -7.52
N GLN A 222 -29.33 6.48 -7.87
CA GLN A 222 -27.87 6.56 -7.67
C GLN A 222 -27.23 7.73 -8.42
N ARG A 223 -27.70 8.06 -9.63
CA ARG A 223 -27.23 9.25 -10.37
C ARG A 223 -27.52 10.54 -9.63
N LYS A 224 -28.74 10.70 -9.09
CA LYS A 224 -29.12 11.89 -8.29
C LYS A 224 -28.28 11.98 -7.03
N ALA A 225 -28.15 10.88 -6.28
CA ALA A 225 -27.40 10.83 -5.04
C ALA A 225 -25.90 11.14 -5.27
N SER A 226 -25.30 10.56 -6.30
CA SER A 226 -23.87 10.74 -6.56
C SER A 226 -23.52 12.00 -7.35
N TYR A 227 -24.51 12.82 -7.74
CA TYR A 227 -24.28 14.01 -8.56
C TYR A 227 -23.36 15.02 -7.86
N HIS A 228 -22.30 15.41 -8.55
CA HIS A 228 -21.36 16.42 -8.10
C HIS A 228 -20.78 17.20 -9.29
N ALA A 229 -21.26 18.42 -9.52
CA ALA A 229 -20.93 19.24 -10.69
C ALA A 229 -19.43 19.57 -10.85
N LYS A 230 -18.63 19.51 -9.78
CA LYS A 230 -17.17 19.73 -9.86
C LYS A 230 -16.39 18.48 -10.29
N SER A 231 -17.05 17.32 -10.35
CA SER A 231 -16.43 16.07 -10.80
C SER A 231 -16.29 16.04 -12.32
N SER A 232 -15.20 15.42 -12.82
CA SER A 232 -14.96 15.25 -14.26
C SER A 232 -16.05 14.43 -14.96
N THR A 233 -16.75 13.58 -14.21
CA THR A 233 -17.86 12.76 -14.70
C THR A 233 -19.23 13.29 -14.28
N ASN A 234 -19.30 14.43 -13.59
CA ASN A 234 -20.48 14.91 -12.83
C ASN A 234 -20.95 13.99 -11.69
N TYR A 235 -20.22 12.92 -11.37
CA TYR A 235 -20.55 12.01 -10.28
C TYR A 235 -19.34 11.78 -9.38
N ALA A 236 -19.54 11.74 -8.07
CA ALA A 236 -18.45 11.52 -7.13
C ALA A 236 -18.88 10.86 -5.83
N LEU A 237 -17.89 10.27 -5.14
CA LEU A 237 -17.92 10.05 -3.70
C LEU A 237 -17.26 11.25 -3.02
N LYS A 238 -17.86 11.76 -1.96
CA LYS A 238 -17.30 12.84 -1.13
C LYS A 238 -16.70 12.29 0.15
N VAL A 239 -15.68 12.97 0.64
CA VAL A 239 -15.02 12.65 1.90
C VAL A 239 -14.57 13.94 2.56
N GLN A 240 -14.70 14.03 3.86
CA GLN A 240 -14.18 15.14 4.65
C GLN A 240 -12.81 14.78 5.22
N VAL A 241 -11.88 15.71 5.09
CA VAL A 241 -10.54 15.62 5.65
C VAL A 241 -10.40 16.74 6.67
N ALA A 242 -9.79 16.44 7.82
CA ALA A 242 -9.35 17.45 8.77
C ALA A 242 -7.83 17.39 8.96
N CYS A 243 -7.20 18.56 9.03
CA CYS A 243 -5.78 18.67 9.33
C CYS A 243 -5.51 19.67 10.46
N ASP A 244 -4.38 19.49 11.14
CA ASP A 244 -3.87 20.49 12.06
C ASP A 244 -3.12 21.62 11.31
N PHE A 245 -2.67 22.64 12.05
CA PHE A 245 -1.89 23.75 11.49
C PHE A 245 -0.44 23.39 11.13
N HIS A 246 -0.01 22.15 11.42
CA HIS A 246 1.22 21.58 10.89
C HIS A 246 0.98 20.82 9.59
N HIS A 247 -0.23 20.92 9.03
CA HIS A 247 -0.66 20.27 7.81
C HIS A 247 -0.67 18.74 7.91
N ARG A 248 -0.77 18.20 9.12
CA ARG A 248 -0.93 16.75 9.35
C ARG A 248 -2.41 16.43 9.31
N ILE A 249 -2.78 15.41 8.54
CA ILE A 249 -4.14 14.88 8.53
C ILE A 249 -4.41 14.22 9.88
N VAL A 250 -5.47 14.62 10.57
CA VAL A 250 -5.82 14.10 11.92
C VAL A 250 -7.16 13.37 11.93
N HIS A 251 -7.96 13.55 10.88
CA HIS A 251 -9.24 12.88 10.74
C HIS A 251 -9.65 12.76 9.27
N VAL A 252 -10.30 11.66 8.92
CA VAL A 252 -10.84 11.39 7.59
C VAL A 252 -12.17 10.66 7.77
N SER A 253 -13.25 11.27 7.29
CA SER A 253 -14.59 10.68 7.39
C SER A 253 -14.73 9.42 6.55
N GLU A 254 -15.87 8.73 6.71
CA GLU A 254 -16.35 7.80 5.70
C GLU A 254 -16.62 8.50 4.36
N CYS A 255 -16.76 7.71 3.29
CA CYS A 255 -17.23 8.21 2.01
C CYS A 255 -18.75 8.47 2.05
N TYR A 256 -19.18 9.53 1.37
CA TYR A 256 -20.57 9.95 1.23
C TYR A 256 -20.92 10.12 -0.25
N HIS A 257 -22.19 10.09 -0.57
CA HIS A 257 -22.67 10.41 -1.91
C HIS A 257 -22.33 11.87 -2.31
N GLY A 258 -22.08 12.10 -3.61
CA GLY A 258 -21.66 13.39 -4.17
C GLY A 258 -22.61 14.56 -3.90
N SER A 259 -23.91 14.30 -3.74
CA SER A 259 -24.93 15.31 -3.45
C SER A 259 -25.01 15.72 -1.98
N VAL A 260 -24.37 14.96 -1.07
CA VAL A 260 -24.43 15.23 0.38
C VAL A 260 -23.72 16.55 0.67
N HIS A 261 -24.39 17.43 1.43
CA HIS A 261 -23.83 18.72 1.79
C HIS A 261 -22.68 18.60 2.77
N ASP A 262 -21.69 19.49 2.64
CA ASP A 262 -20.47 19.50 3.47
C ASP A 262 -20.78 19.55 4.98
N ILE A 263 -21.76 20.35 5.38
CA ILE A 263 -22.20 20.43 6.78
C ILE A 263 -22.83 19.14 7.30
N THR A 264 -23.55 18.40 6.44
CA THR A 264 -24.11 17.09 6.80
C THR A 264 -22.96 16.11 7.05
N ILE A 265 -21.96 16.08 6.17
CA ILE A 265 -20.77 15.25 6.36
C ILE A 265 -20.06 15.61 7.67
N LEU A 266 -19.90 16.89 8.01
CA LEU A 266 -19.28 17.28 9.28
C LEU A 266 -20.02 16.75 10.51
N ARG A 267 -21.36 16.77 10.48
CA ARG A 267 -22.18 16.29 11.58
C ARG A 267 -22.12 14.77 11.74
N GLU A 268 -22.01 14.05 10.64
CA GLU A 268 -22.03 12.59 10.60
C GLU A 268 -20.62 11.96 10.64
N SER A 269 -19.57 12.75 10.43
CA SER A 269 -18.20 12.22 10.28
C SER A 269 -17.56 11.70 11.57
N GLY A 270 -18.16 11.95 12.74
CA GLY A 270 -17.58 11.65 14.05
C GLY A 270 -16.52 12.66 14.52
N LEU A 271 -16.06 13.59 13.66
CA LEU A 271 -15.04 14.57 14.03
C LEU A 271 -15.43 15.43 15.24
N LEU A 272 -16.70 15.83 15.30
CA LEU A 272 -17.22 16.69 16.38
C LEU A 272 -17.18 16.00 17.75
N GLU A 273 -17.20 14.67 17.80
CA GLU A 273 -17.08 13.89 19.04
C GLU A 273 -15.67 13.98 19.64
N HIS A 274 -14.68 14.34 18.83
CA HIS A 274 -13.28 14.49 19.23
C HIS A 274 -12.88 15.96 19.45
N VAL A 275 -13.83 16.89 19.34
CA VAL A 275 -13.63 18.33 19.54
C VAL A 275 -14.21 18.70 20.91
N ASN A 276 -13.47 19.49 21.68
CA ASN A 276 -13.92 20.05 22.95
C ASN A 276 -13.63 21.56 22.98
N ASP A 277 -13.91 22.25 24.07
CA ASP A 277 -13.73 23.70 24.19
C ASP A 277 -12.29 24.19 23.93
N SER A 278 -11.30 23.30 23.97
CA SER A 278 -9.90 23.58 23.62
C SER A 278 -9.56 23.37 22.14
N VAL A 279 -10.53 22.98 21.30
CA VAL A 279 -10.37 22.75 19.87
C VAL A 279 -11.34 23.64 19.09
N GLN A 280 -10.85 24.33 18.07
CA GLN A 280 -11.64 25.19 17.19
C GLN A 280 -11.55 24.65 15.75
N ILE A 281 -12.69 24.45 15.09
CA ILE A 281 -12.73 24.04 13.69
C ILE A 281 -12.78 25.29 12.81
N ILE A 282 -11.99 25.30 11.74
CA ILE A 282 -11.97 26.31 10.70
C ILE A 282 -12.39 25.63 9.40
N ALA A 283 -13.45 26.12 8.80
CA ALA A 283 -14.01 25.54 7.58
C ALA A 283 -14.55 26.64 6.66
N ASP A 284 -14.91 26.28 5.42
CA ASP A 284 -15.51 27.24 4.49
C ASP A 284 -16.94 27.63 4.89
N LYS A 285 -17.52 28.65 4.26
CA LYS A 285 -18.90 29.09 4.46
C LYS A 285 -19.95 27.99 4.24
N ALA A 286 -19.61 26.92 3.51
CA ALA A 286 -20.45 25.74 3.37
C ALA A 286 -20.74 25.02 4.71
N TYR A 287 -19.99 25.36 5.76
CA TYR A 287 -20.10 24.83 7.12
C TYR A 287 -20.72 25.83 8.12
N VAL A 288 -21.39 26.88 7.65
CA VAL A 288 -22.08 27.87 8.52
C VAL A 288 -23.23 27.19 9.27
N GLY A 289 -23.24 27.31 10.60
CA GLY A 289 -24.32 26.82 11.46
C GLY A 289 -23.87 25.99 12.68
N GLU A 290 -22.58 25.66 12.78
CA GLU A 290 -22.01 24.88 13.88
C GLU A 290 -21.31 25.74 14.94
N GLU A 291 -21.51 25.40 16.22
CA GLU A 291 -21.01 26.16 17.38
C GLU A 291 -19.47 26.24 17.41
N TYR A 292 -18.79 25.17 17.01
CA TYR A 292 -17.33 25.06 17.03
C TYR A 292 -16.64 25.51 15.72
N VAL A 293 -17.41 25.97 14.71
CA VAL A 293 -16.87 26.36 13.40
C VAL A 293 -16.65 27.87 13.32
N ALA A 294 -15.39 28.27 13.33
CA ALA A 294 -14.95 29.62 13.05
C ALA A 294 -15.02 29.91 11.54
N ASN A 295 -15.92 30.82 11.17
CA ASN A 295 -16.07 31.31 9.81
C ASN A 295 -15.32 32.64 9.60
N PRO A 296 -14.86 32.96 8.36
CA PRO A 296 -14.31 34.28 8.05
C PRO A 296 -15.27 35.41 8.45
N ARG A 297 -14.75 36.45 9.10
CA ARG A 297 -15.54 37.62 9.50
C ARG A 297 -15.83 38.50 8.29
N ASN A 298 -17.12 38.67 7.96
CA ASN A 298 -17.54 39.51 6.85
C ASN A 298 -17.38 41.00 7.18
N LYS A 299 -17.24 41.84 6.14
CA LYS A 299 -17.23 43.30 6.29
C LYS A 299 -18.59 43.77 6.80
N PRO A 300 -18.67 44.52 7.92
CA PRO A 300 -19.93 45.11 8.36
C PRO A 300 -20.42 46.13 7.33
N HIS A 301 -21.73 46.20 7.11
CA HIS A 301 -22.31 47.15 6.15
C HIS A 301 -21.89 48.59 6.51
N GLY A 302 -21.28 49.30 5.57
CA GLY A 302 -20.86 50.70 5.74
C GLY A 302 -19.63 50.93 6.65
N ARG A 303 -18.89 49.89 7.08
CA ARG A 303 -17.67 50.05 7.91
C ARG A 303 -16.49 49.27 7.34
N GLU A 304 -15.26 49.72 7.63
CA GLU A 304 -14.05 48.94 7.31
C GLU A 304 -13.89 47.74 8.25
N LEU A 305 -13.26 46.67 7.76
CA LEU A 305 -12.82 45.56 8.61
C LEU A 305 -11.78 46.09 9.62
N ARG A 306 -11.93 45.75 10.90
CA ARG A 306 -10.90 46.04 11.90
C ARG A 306 -9.63 45.28 11.56
N ASN A 307 -8.48 45.80 11.97
CA ASN A 307 -7.19 45.13 11.74
C ASN A 307 -7.12 43.73 12.37
N GLU A 308 -7.81 43.52 13.49
CA GLU A 308 -7.99 42.21 14.13
C GLU A 308 -8.77 41.24 13.21
N ASP A 309 -9.87 41.70 12.60
CA ASP A 309 -10.64 40.89 11.66
C ASP A 309 -9.85 40.58 10.37
N LYS A 310 -9.00 41.52 9.92
CA LYS A 310 -8.10 41.30 8.77
C LYS A 310 -7.05 40.23 9.09
N ASN A 311 -6.45 40.28 10.28
CA ASN A 311 -5.47 39.28 10.72
C ASN A 311 -6.13 37.91 10.87
N PHE A 312 -7.30 37.83 11.51
CA PHE A 312 -8.07 36.61 11.65
C PHE A 312 -8.44 35.98 10.30
N ASN A 313 -8.92 36.79 9.35
CA ASN A 313 -9.22 36.30 7.99
C ASN A 313 -7.95 35.89 7.23
N ARG A 314 -6.81 36.56 7.44
CA ARG A 314 -5.53 36.14 6.85
C ARG A 314 -5.12 34.76 7.34
N ASP A 315 -5.25 34.51 8.65
CA ASP A 315 -4.90 33.24 9.25
C ASP A 315 -5.85 32.12 8.77
N ILE A 316 -7.15 32.38 8.68
CA ILE A 316 -8.13 31.44 8.09
C ILE A 316 -7.82 31.17 6.61
N ASN A 317 -7.50 32.19 5.82
CA ASN A 317 -7.21 32.00 4.40
C ASN A 317 -5.91 31.20 4.18
N SER A 318 -4.89 31.43 5.01
CA SER A 318 -3.66 30.62 4.98
C SER A 318 -3.94 29.16 5.36
N ALA A 319 -4.77 28.94 6.39
CA ALA A 319 -5.22 27.62 6.80
C ALA A 319 -5.98 26.90 5.67
N ARG A 320 -6.87 27.60 4.96
CA ARG A 320 -7.57 27.05 3.78
C ARG A 320 -6.62 26.63 2.66
N ALA A 321 -5.64 27.47 2.34
CA ALA A 321 -4.64 27.14 1.34
C ALA A 321 -3.87 25.85 1.70
N ALA A 322 -3.63 25.61 2.99
CA ALA A 322 -2.99 24.38 3.46
C ALA A 322 -3.83 23.13 3.20
N ILE A 323 -5.12 23.13 3.56
CA ILE A 323 -5.96 21.94 3.35
C ILE A 323 -6.27 21.72 1.87
N GLU A 324 -6.35 22.78 1.07
CA GLU A 324 -6.42 22.67 -0.39
C GLU A 324 -5.16 21.97 -0.93
N ASN A 325 -3.97 22.31 -0.43
CA ASN A 325 -2.71 21.63 -0.80
C ASN A 325 -2.68 20.16 -0.34
N ILE A 326 -3.23 19.83 0.84
CA ILE A 326 -3.39 18.44 1.30
C ILE A 326 -4.32 17.68 0.35
N ASN A 327 -5.47 18.26 0.00
CA ASN A 327 -6.40 17.67 -0.95
C ASN A 327 -5.72 17.43 -2.31
N GLN A 328 -4.91 18.37 -2.80
CA GLN A 328 -4.10 18.15 -4.00
C GLN A 328 -3.07 17.02 -3.82
N ARG A 329 -2.43 16.91 -2.66
CA ARG A 329 -1.48 15.83 -2.34
C ARG A 329 -2.16 14.46 -2.38
N LEU A 330 -3.35 14.34 -1.80
CA LEU A 330 -4.18 13.14 -1.88
C LEU A 330 -4.52 12.78 -3.35
N LYS A 331 -4.79 13.79 -4.19
CA LYS A 331 -5.03 13.59 -5.63
C LYS A 331 -3.81 13.16 -6.43
N THR A 332 -2.60 13.23 -5.86
CA THR A 332 -1.40 12.63 -6.51
C THR A 332 -1.38 11.10 -6.45
N TYR A 333 -2.26 10.48 -5.66
CA TYR A 333 -2.53 9.04 -5.74
C TYR A 333 -3.59 8.87 -6.82
N ALA A 334 -3.22 8.23 -7.94
CA ALA A 334 -4.09 8.13 -9.10
C ALA A 334 -5.42 7.41 -8.80
N ILE A 335 -5.50 6.61 -7.73
CA ILE A 335 -6.74 5.98 -7.28
C ILE A 335 -7.76 7.01 -6.77
N LEU A 336 -7.30 8.12 -6.21
CA LEU A 336 -8.15 9.23 -5.75
C LEU A 336 -8.22 10.36 -6.79
N GLY A 337 -7.17 10.55 -7.58
CA GLY A 337 -7.08 11.60 -8.61
C GLY A 337 -7.78 11.27 -9.93
N GLY A 338 -7.92 9.97 -10.25
CA GLY A 338 -8.62 9.48 -11.43
C GLY A 338 -10.10 9.17 -11.18
N ILE A 339 -10.71 8.50 -12.16
CA ILE A 339 -12.05 7.92 -12.02
C ILE A 339 -11.92 6.60 -11.27
N TYR A 340 -12.53 6.50 -10.09
CA TYR A 340 -12.59 5.29 -9.28
C TYR A 340 -13.37 4.19 -10.00
N ARG A 341 -12.74 3.04 -10.15
CA ARG A 341 -13.21 1.87 -10.90
C ARG A 341 -13.70 0.72 -9.99
N GLY A 342 -13.71 0.94 -8.68
CA GLY A 342 -14.30 -0.02 -7.74
C GLY A 342 -15.82 0.00 -7.78
N ALA A 343 -16.45 -0.87 -7.00
CA ALA A 343 -17.89 -0.89 -6.82
C ALA A 343 -18.34 0.42 -6.16
N ILE A 344 -19.26 1.15 -6.81
CA ILE A 344 -19.69 2.50 -6.39
C ILE A 344 -20.60 2.48 -5.15
N ASP A 345 -21.16 1.32 -4.83
CA ASP A 345 -22.00 1.01 -3.68
C ASP A 345 -21.20 0.46 -2.48
N ASP A 346 -19.94 0.07 -2.68
CA ASP A 346 -19.05 -0.37 -1.62
C ASP A 346 -18.34 0.82 -0.95
N PHE A 347 -19.13 1.60 -0.21
CA PHE A 347 -18.66 2.74 0.57
C PHE A 347 -17.59 2.36 1.59
N HIS A 348 -17.67 1.16 2.15
CA HIS A 348 -16.71 0.67 3.14
C HIS A 348 -15.31 0.51 2.52
N LYS A 349 -15.23 -0.14 1.36
CA LYS A 349 -13.96 -0.30 0.64
C LYS A 349 -13.40 1.05 0.17
N ALA A 350 -14.26 1.92 -0.37
CA ALA A 350 -13.84 3.26 -0.77
C ALA A 350 -13.29 4.06 0.42
N THR A 351 -13.98 4.02 1.57
CA THR A 351 -13.56 4.66 2.83
C THR A 351 -12.18 4.18 3.26
N LYS A 352 -11.97 2.87 3.34
CA LYS A 352 -10.67 2.29 3.72
C LYS A 352 -9.55 2.74 2.78
N ILE A 353 -9.79 2.77 1.47
CA ILE A 353 -8.80 3.24 0.50
C ILE A 353 -8.42 4.69 0.77
N VAL A 354 -9.40 5.58 1.00
CA VAL A 354 -9.12 7.01 1.27
C VAL A 354 -8.39 7.19 2.59
N GLN A 355 -8.80 6.48 3.63
CA GLN A 355 -8.18 6.50 4.94
C GLN A 355 -6.74 6.00 4.88
N VAL A 356 -6.48 4.87 4.22
CA VAL A 356 -5.12 4.35 3.97
C VAL A 356 -4.29 5.35 3.17
N VAL A 357 -4.81 5.90 2.07
CA VAL A 357 -4.08 6.91 1.27
C VAL A 357 -3.78 8.17 2.10
N SER A 358 -4.65 8.55 3.01
CA SER A 358 -4.43 9.70 3.90
C SER A 358 -3.33 9.43 4.93
N ALA A 359 -3.30 8.25 5.54
CA ALA A 359 -2.21 7.81 6.41
C ALA A 359 -0.87 7.78 5.67
N LEU A 360 -0.89 7.18 4.47
CA LEU A 360 0.22 7.15 3.51
C LEU A 360 0.69 8.55 3.09
N CYS A 361 -0.22 9.53 3.00
CA CYS A 361 0.11 10.92 2.73
C CYS A 361 0.80 11.58 3.94
N ASN A 362 0.34 11.32 5.16
CA ASN A 362 1.00 11.79 6.40
C ASN A 362 2.45 11.31 6.51
N LEU A 363 2.72 10.04 6.19
CA LEU A 363 4.10 9.52 6.15
C LEU A 363 4.99 10.34 5.21
N ASN A 364 4.45 10.76 4.07
CA ASN A 364 5.17 11.55 3.09
C ASN A 364 5.33 13.02 3.54
N LEU A 365 4.31 13.60 4.16
CA LEU A 365 4.34 14.96 4.69
C LEU A 365 5.39 15.16 5.79
N ASN A 366 5.71 14.11 6.56
CA ASN A 366 6.79 14.14 7.55
C ASN A 366 8.17 14.39 6.90
N LYS A 367 8.44 13.82 5.71
CA LYS A 367 9.69 14.05 4.96
C LYS A 367 9.61 15.25 4.01
N HIS A 368 8.42 15.54 3.49
CA HIS A 368 8.17 16.58 2.48
C HIS A 368 6.99 17.47 2.90
N PRO A 369 7.19 18.38 3.87
CA PRO A 369 6.14 19.25 4.37
C PRO A 369 5.67 20.24 3.31
N ILE A 370 4.38 20.59 3.34
CA ILE A 370 3.82 21.65 2.50
C ILE A 370 4.51 22.97 2.85
N ARG A 371 5.05 23.66 1.83
CA ARG A 371 5.68 24.98 2.00
C ARG A 371 4.64 25.95 2.58
N ARG A 372 4.99 26.59 3.69
CA ARG A 372 4.17 27.60 4.38
C ARG A 372 4.12 28.91 3.60
#